data_AF-A0A3D5R7I2-F1
#
_entry.id   AF-A0A3D5R7I2-F1
#
_cell.length_a   1.000
_cell.length_b   1.000
_cell.length_c   1.000
_cell.angle_alpha   90.00
_cell.angle_beta   90.00
_cell.angle_gamma   90.00
#
_symmetry.space_group_name_H-M   'P 1'
#
loop_
_entity.id
_entity.type
_entity.pdbx_description
1 polymer ?
#
loop_
_entity_poly.entity_id
_entity_poly.type
_entity_poly.pdbx_seq_one_letter_code
_entity_poly.pdbx_strand_id
1 'polypeptide(L)'
;MKKILPIILIMILALAGCQSGDVEESLTPEDITTFDEVIEDGKVEVDGISYTIESVSKSTYEYDDEGNIIERTNEHRDKKVRTEFIYNENNDVVEEKSYSEG
;
A
#
# COMPACT_ATOMS: atom_id res chain seq x y z
N MET A 1 30.82 19.32 59.06
CA MET A 1 29.43 19.55 58.59
C MET A 1 29.49 20.08 57.17
N LYS A 2 28.81 19.38 56.25
CA LYS A 2 28.18 19.82 54.97
C LYS A 2 28.88 20.98 54.24
N LYS A 3 29.41 20.82 53.02
CA LYS A 3 28.62 20.92 51.77
C LYS A 3 29.53 20.56 50.57
N ILE A 4 29.66 19.27 50.23
CA ILE A 4 30.22 18.86 48.92
C ILE A 4 29.21 18.03 48.11
N LEU A 5 28.03 17.80 48.71
CA LEU A 5 26.99 16.95 48.15
C LEU A 5 26.12 17.55 47.01
N PRO A 6 26.08 18.87 46.70
CA PRO A 6 25.21 19.34 45.63
C PRO A 6 25.89 19.34 44.25
N ILE A 7 27.22 19.25 44.16
CA ILE A 7 27.94 19.42 42.88
C ILE A 7 27.97 18.11 42.07
N ILE A 8 28.07 16.96 42.75
CA ILE A 8 28.08 15.64 42.08
C ILE A 8 26.70 15.30 41.51
N LEU A 9 25.61 15.79 42.11
CA LEU A 9 24.25 15.52 41.65
C LEU A 9 23.91 16.22 40.32
N ILE A 10 24.52 17.37 40.04
CA ILE A 10 24.30 18.13 38.79
C ILE A 10 25.05 17.48 37.62
N MET A 11 26.18 16.80 37.87
CA MET A 11 26.96 16.12 36.83
C MET A 11 26.29 14.83 36.30
N ILE A 12 25.42 14.18 37.10
CA ILE A 12 24.73 12.95 36.71
C ILE A 12 23.52 13.25 35.79
N LEU A 13 22.92 14.43 35.92
CA LEU A 13 21.78 14.86 35.09
C LEU A 13 22.15 15.23 33.64
N ALA A 14 23.44 15.47 33.36
CA ALA A 14 23.91 15.80 32.01
C ALA A 14 24.12 14.56 31.11
N LEU A 15 24.06 13.34 31.66
CA LEU A 15 24.23 12.09 30.90
C LEU A 15 22.91 11.41 30.52
N ALA A 16 21.76 11.95 30.95
CA ALA A 16 20.44 11.45 30.59
C ALA A 16 19.79 12.22 29.42
N GLY A 17 20.44 13.27 28.91
CA GLY A 17 19.98 14.04 27.76
C GLY A 17 20.62 13.53 26.47
N CYS A 18 19.78 13.16 25.51
CA CYS A 18 20.10 12.65 24.16
C CYS A 18 20.38 11.14 24.08
N GLN A 19 19.35 10.34 24.34
CA GLN A 19 18.94 9.39 23.31
C GLN A 19 17.76 10.02 22.58
N SER A 20 18.04 10.73 21.48
CA SER A 20 17.06 10.81 20.40
C SER A 20 17.01 9.41 19.80
N GLY A 21 16.31 8.51 20.49
CA GLY A 21 15.82 7.31 19.84
C GLY A 21 14.75 7.82 18.90
N ASP A 22 15.08 7.95 17.62
CA ASP A 22 14.07 7.92 16.58
C ASP A 22 13.31 6.61 16.84
N VAL A 23 12.08 6.71 17.32
CA VAL A 23 11.19 5.57 17.40
C VAL A 23 10.92 5.21 15.95
N GLU A 24 11.67 4.25 15.41
CA GLU A 24 11.30 3.62 14.15
C GLU A 24 9.97 2.92 14.42
N GLU A 25 8.89 3.59 14.04
CA GLU A 25 7.55 3.03 14.01
C GLU A 25 7.54 1.93 12.96
N SER A 26 7.78 0.71 13.42
CA SER A 26 7.79 -0.49 12.59
C SER A 26 6.36 -0.78 12.15
N LEU A 27 6.01 -0.38 10.93
CA LEU A 27 4.75 -0.75 10.30
C LEU A 27 4.64 -2.27 10.17
N THR A 28 3.57 -2.82 10.72
CA THR A 28 3.17 -4.23 10.61
C THR A 28 2.34 -4.44 9.33
N PRO A 29 2.26 -5.67 8.78
CA PRO A 29 1.36 -5.96 7.66
C PRO A 29 -0.12 -5.68 7.94
N GLU A 30 -0.51 -5.58 9.21
CA GLU A 30 -1.86 -5.19 9.64
C GLU A 30 -2.08 -3.66 9.57
N ASP A 31 -0.99 -2.87 9.49
CA ASP A 31 -1.00 -1.43 9.22
C ASP A 31 -1.15 -1.13 7.72
N ILE A 32 -1.35 -2.14 6.87
CA ILE A 32 -1.85 -1.96 5.50
C ILE A 32 -3.29 -1.48 5.62
N THR A 33 -3.44 -0.17 5.70
CA THR A 33 -4.71 0.54 5.77
C THR A 33 -5.54 0.20 4.54
N THR A 34 -6.65 -0.48 4.76
CA THR A 34 -7.75 -0.49 3.80
C THR A 34 -8.23 0.96 3.73
N PHE A 35 -7.94 1.66 2.63
CA PHE A 35 -8.41 3.02 2.45
C PHE A 35 -9.82 2.97 1.86
N ASP A 36 -10.77 3.61 2.53
CA ASP A 36 -12.07 3.88 1.93
C ASP A 36 -11.86 4.93 0.81
N GLU A 37 -11.79 4.47 -0.44
CA GLU A 37 -11.66 5.35 -1.60
C GLU A 37 -12.98 6.10 -1.82
N VAL A 38 -13.00 7.39 -1.47
CA VAL A 38 -14.09 8.31 -1.81
C VAL A 38 -13.62 9.19 -2.96
N ILE A 39 -14.07 8.88 -4.18
CA ILE A 39 -13.87 9.74 -5.35
C ILE A 39 -14.98 10.78 -5.37
N GLU A 40 -14.66 12.02 -5.00
CA GLU A 40 -15.58 13.16 -5.09
C GLU A 40 -14.95 14.24 -5.98
N ASP A 41 -15.70 14.71 -6.98
CA ASP A 41 -15.30 15.80 -7.89
C ASP A 41 -13.89 15.67 -8.50
N GLY A 42 -13.45 14.42 -8.78
CA GLY A 42 -12.14 14.16 -9.41
C GLY A 42 -10.95 14.41 -8.49
N LYS A 43 -11.15 14.37 -7.17
CA LYS A 43 -10.08 14.46 -6.17
C LYS A 43 -10.11 13.26 -5.23
N VAL A 44 -8.93 12.91 -4.73
CA VAL A 44 -8.76 11.95 -3.64
C VAL A 44 -7.96 12.62 -2.53
N GLU A 45 -8.31 12.37 -1.27
CA GLU A 45 -7.56 12.87 -0.11
C GLU A 45 -6.94 11.68 0.64
N VAL A 46 -5.63 11.72 0.84
CA VAL A 46 -4.88 10.73 1.62
C VAL A 46 -4.03 11.50 2.62
N ASP A 47 -4.19 11.20 3.91
CA ASP A 47 -3.46 11.85 5.01
C ASP A 47 -3.51 13.39 5.01
N GLY A 48 -4.67 13.96 4.67
CA GLY A 48 -4.86 15.41 4.60
C GLY A 48 -4.22 16.08 3.38
N ILE A 49 -3.67 15.30 2.44
CA ILE A 49 -3.15 15.77 1.16
C ILE A 49 -4.18 15.46 0.07
N SER A 50 -4.61 16.50 -0.64
CA SER A 50 -5.54 16.36 -1.77
C SER A 50 -4.79 16.20 -3.09
N TYR A 51 -5.21 15.21 -3.87
CA TYR A 51 -4.68 14.89 -5.19
C TYR A 51 -5.77 15.09 -6.23
N THR A 52 -5.40 15.64 -7.39
CA THR A 52 -6.27 15.62 -8.58
C THR A 52 -6.14 14.27 -9.27
N ILE A 53 -7.27 13.64 -9.61
CA ILE A 53 -7.30 12.37 -10.32
C ILE A 53 -7.12 12.64 -11.82
N GLU A 54 -5.94 12.32 -12.36
CA GLU A 54 -5.67 12.44 -13.80
C GLU A 54 -6.28 11.30 -14.61
N SER A 55 -6.38 10.11 -13.99
CA SER A 55 -6.98 8.95 -14.63
C SER A 55 -7.39 7.90 -13.60
N VAL A 56 -8.49 7.21 -13.91
CA VAL A 56 -8.93 5.99 -13.21
C VAL A 56 -8.83 4.83 -14.18
N SER A 57 -8.32 3.70 -13.71
CA SER A 57 -8.39 2.41 -14.41
C SER A 57 -8.91 1.37 -13.44
N LYS A 58 -9.72 0.45 -13.94
CA LYS A 58 -10.26 -0.65 -13.17
C LYS A 58 -9.76 -1.97 -13.76
N SER A 59 -9.22 -2.83 -12.90
CA SER A 59 -8.87 -4.20 -13.26
C SER A 59 -9.77 -5.15 -12.50
N THR A 60 -10.36 -6.11 -13.20
CA THR A 60 -11.19 -7.17 -12.63
C THR A 60 -10.57 -8.51 -13.02
N TYR A 61 -10.59 -9.46 -12.09
CA TYR A 61 -9.99 -10.78 -12.24
C TYR A 61 -11.00 -11.85 -11.86
N GLU A 62 -11.09 -12.88 -12.68
CA GLU A 62 -11.83 -14.11 -12.37
C GLU A 62 -10.84 -15.24 -12.20
N TYR A 63 -11.11 -16.10 -11.21
CA TYR A 63 -10.20 -17.16 -10.81
C TYR A 63 -10.90 -18.52 -10.90
N ASP A 64 -10.13 -19.57 -11.20
CA ASP A 64 -10.59 -20.94 -11.01
C ASP A 64 -10.49 -21.38 -9.53
N ASP A 65 -10.90 -22.61 -9.25
CA ASP A 65 -10.86 -23.20 -7.90
C ASP A 65 -9.44 -23.41 -7.36
N GLU A 66 -8.42 -23.40 -8.22
CA GLU A 66 -7.01 -23.51 -7.85
C GLU A 66 -6.35 -22.14 -7.60
N GLY A 67 -7.08 -21.06 -7.89
CA GLY A 67 -6.61 -19.68 -7.73
C GLY A 67 -5.85 -19.13 -8.93
N ASN A 68 -5.89 -19.78 -10.09
CA ASN A 68 -5.34 -19.25 -11.33
C ASN A 68 -6.30 -18.22 -11.93
N ILE A 69 -5.77 -17.18 -12.58
CA ILE A 69 -6.57 -16.16 -13.25
C ILE A 69 -7.06 -16.73 -14.58
N ILE A 70 -8.36 -17.04 -14.70
CA ILE A 70 -8.96 -17.51 -15.97
C ILE A 70 -9.39 -16.35 -16.86
N GLU A 71 -9.63 -15.18 -16.27
CA GLU A 71 -9.95 -13.96 -17.00
C GLU A 71 -9.41 -12.71 -16.29
N ARG A 72 -8.90 -11.77 -17.08
CA ARG A 72 -8.57 -10.41 -16.64
C ARG A 72 -9.24 -9.38 -17.55
N THR A 73 -10.04 -8.50 -16.97
CA THR A 73 -10.58 -7.33 -17.65
C THR A 73 -9.89 -6.06 -17.15
N ASN A 74 -9.36 -5.25 -18.06
CA ASN A 74 -8.82 -3.92 -17.78
C ASN A 74 -9.64 -2.86 -18.48
N GLU A 75 -10.16 -1.90 -17.71
CA GLU A 75 -10.96 -0.79 -18.18
C GLU A 75 -10.22 0.52 -17.89
N HIS A 76 -10.07 1.35 -18.90
CA HIS A 76 -9.44 2.66 -18.79
C HIS A 76 -10.15 3.64 -19.72
N ARG A 77 -10.90 4.57 -19.13
CA ARG A 77 -11.80 5.48 -19.86
C ARG A 77 -12.76 4.66 -20.72
N ASP A 78 -12.84 4.93 -22.02
CA ASP A 78 -13.72 4.23 -22.96
C ASP A 78 -13.08 2.96 -23.56
N LYS A 79 -11.88 2.57 -23.10
CA LYS A 79 -11.18 1.38 -23.60
C LYS A 79 -11.34 0.23 -22.61
N LYS A 80 -11.72 -0.93 -23.13
CA LYS A 80 -11.79 -2.17 -22.36
C LYS A 80 -10.98 -3.25 -23.07
N VAL A 81 -10.15 -3.95 -22.30
CA VAL A 81 -9.41 -5.11 -22.77
C VAL A 81 -9.73 -6.28 -21.87
N ARG A 82 -10.31 -7.33 -22.44
CA ARG A 82 -10.57 -8.62 -21.78
C ARG A 82 -9.53 -9.62 -22.25
N THR A 83 -8.86 -10.28 -21.33
CA THR A 83 -7.89 -11.34 -21.59
C THR A 83 -8.37 -12.63 -20.92
N GLU A 84 -8.48 -13.71 -21.68
CA GLU A 84 -8.80 -15.06 -21.19
C GLU A 84 -7.54 -15.93 -21.19
N PHE A 85 -7.39 -16.79 -20.17
CA PHE A 85 -6.26 -17.69 -20.01
C PHE A 85 -6.72 -19.15 -19.93
N ILE A 86 -5.97 -20.05 -20.57
CA ILE A 86 -6.17 -21.49 -20.47
C ILE A 86 -4.89 -22.12 -19.94
N TYR A 87 -5.02 -23.02 -18.98
CA TYR A 87 -3.92 -23.70 -18.30
C TYR A 87 -3.87 -25.19 -18.66
N ASN A 88 -2.67 -25.77 -18.60
CA ASN A 88 -2.50 -27.23 -18.60
C ASN A 88 -2.59 -27.80 -17.17
N GLU A 89 -2.45 -29.13 -17.05
CA GLU A 89 -2.47 -29.84 -15.75
C GLU A 89 -1.30 -29.49 -14.81
N ASN A 90 -0.28 -28.79 -15.28
CA ASN A 90 0.85 -28.32 -14.47
C ASN A 90 0.71 -26.84 -14.07
N ASN A 91 -0.45 -26.22 -14.32
CA ASN A 91 -0.72 -24.79 -14.12
C ASN A 91 0.16 -23.84 -14.94
N ASP A 92 0.64 -24.30 -16.10
CA ASP A 92 1.24 -23.42 -17.10
C ASP A 92 0.16 -22.90 -18.05
N VAL A 93 0.25 -21.61 -18.42
CA VAL A 93 -0.61 -21.02 -19.46
C VAL A 93 -0.26 -21.65 -20.82
N VAL A 94 -1.25 -22.28 -21.46
CA VAL A 94 -1.14 -22.83 -22.81
C VAL A 94 -1.80 -21.97 -23.87
N GLU A 95 -2.72 -21.08 -23.48
CA GLU A 95 -3.35 -20.13 -24.39
C GLU A 95 -3.70 -18.81 -23.67
N GLU A 96 -3.47 -17.69 -24.35
CA GLU A 96 -3.92 -16.36 -23.95
C GLU A 96 -4.67 -15.71 -25.13
N LYS A 97 -5.91 -15.28 -24.90
CA LYS A 97 -6.71 -14.56 -25.89
C LYS A 97 -7.05 -13.17 -25.37
N SER A 98 -6.77 -12.13 -26.16
CA SER A 98 -7.10 -10.75 -25.80
C SER A 98 -8.10 -10.12 -26.77
N TYR A 99 -9.12 -9.47 -26.21
CA TYR A 99 -10.20 -8.81 -26.91
C TYR A 99 -10.20 -7.34 -26.50
N SER A 100 -10.09 -6.45 -27.49
CA SER A 100 -10.16 -5.00 -27.26
C SER A 100 -11.50 -4.46 -27.74
N GLU A 101 -12.16 -3.70 -26.89
CA GLU A 101 -13.36 -2.93 -27.18
C GLU A 101 -13.03 -1.44 -27.00
N GLY A 102 -13.48 -0.61 -27.94
CA GLY A 102 -13.27 0.84 -27.95
C GLY A 102 -14.09 1.53 -29.01
#